data_AF-A0A4Y2H3I5-F1
#
_entry.id   AF-A0A4Y2H3I5-F1
#
_cell.length_a   1.000
_cell.length_b   1.000
_cell.length_c   1.000
_cell.angle_alpha   90.00
_cell.angle_beta   90.00
_cell.angle_gamma   90.00
#
_symmetry.space_group_name_H-M   'P 1'
#
loop_
_entity.id
_entity.type
_entity.pdbx_description
1 polymer ?
#
loop_
_entity_poly.entity_id
_entity_poly.type
_entity_poly.pdbx_seq_one_letter_code
_entity_poly.pdbx_strand_id
1 'polypeptide(L)'
;MRVLKALVDAKHQDFPEAAKIISRDMYMNDILSGATSLTSAKSLQADLSKLLRRGDFELHKWVSNHPTLLNDISTSEYSFEDTQLNTVKSLGMLWKPQPDQLTFKVSVKKKNSLTKREVLSQIARLYDPLGIIGTVIAKAKNIYAKPLVTET
;
A
#
# COMPACT_ATOMS: atom_id res chain seq x y z
N MET A 1 4.22 8.83 -15.66
CA MET A 1 2.75 9.07 -15.53
C MET A 1 2.14 9.91 -16.68
N ARG A 2 2.91 10.61 -17.53
CA ARG A 2 2.32 11.38 -18.66
C ARG A 2 1.58 10.53 -19.69
N VAL A 3 2.09 9.34 -19.99
CA VAL A 3 1.50 8.41 -20.98
C VAL A 3 0.12 7.91 -20.54
N LEU A 4 -0.01 7.49 -19.28
CA LEU A 4 -1.28 7.06 -18.71
C LEU A 4 -2.30 8.20 -18.65
N LYS A 5 -1.84 9.41 -18.32
CA LYS A 5 -2.71 10.58 -18.35
C LYS A 5 -3.23 10.88 -19.76
N ALA A 6 -2.36 10.83 -20.77
CA ALA A 6 -2.77 10.99 -22.17
C ALA A 6 -3.76 9.90 -22.62
N LEU A 7 -3.55 8.64 -22.19
CA LEU A 7 -4.49 7.54 -22.46
C LEU A 7 -5.86 7.80 -21.83
N VAL A 8 -5.87 8.22 -20.55
CA VAL A 8 -7.08 8.58 -19.83
C VAL A 8 -7.80 9.74 -20.52
N ASP A 9 -7.09 10.82 -20.86
CA ASP A 9 -7.67 11.98 -21.52
C ASP A 9 -8.28 11.59 -22.88
N ALA A 10 -7.65 10.69 -23.63
CA ALA A 10 -8.16 10.20 -24.91
C ALA A 10 -9.38 9.26 -24.79
N LYS A 11 -9.55 8.59 -23.65
CA LYS A 11 -10.56 7.51 -23.46
C LYS A 11 -11.54 7.75 -22.31
N HIS A 12 -11.53 8.93 -21.71
CA HIS A 12 -12.36 9.26 -20.55
C HIS A 12 -13.87 9.11 -20.81
N GLN A 13 -14.32 9.32 -22.04
CA GLN A 13 -15.74 9.21 -22.41
C GLN A 13 -16.25 7.75 -22.36
N ASP A 14 -15.39 6.78 -22.69
CA ASP A 14 -15.76 5.37 -22.75
C ASP A 14 -15.77 4.71 -21.36
N PHE A 15 -14.91 5.18 -20.44
CA PHE A 15 -14.78 4.66 -19.08
C PHE A 15 -14.58 5.80 -18.05
N PRO A 16 -15.62 6.60 -17.77
CA PRO A 16 -15.47 7.81 -16.97
C PRO A 16 -15.02 7.56 -15.53
N GLU A 17 -15.55 6.52 -14.88
CA GLU A 17 -15.14 6.16 -13.52
C GLU A 17 -13.71 5.60 -13.48
N ALA A 18 -13.34 4.70 -14.40
CA ALA A 18 -11.98 4.17 -14.46
C ALA A 18 -10.94 5.29 -14.73
N ALA A 19 -11.25 6.22 -15.62
CA ALA A 19 -10.44 7.41 -15.90
C ALA A 19 -10.22 8.28 -14.65
N LYS A 20 -11.29 8.50 -13.88
CA LYS A 20 -11.24 9.23 -12.62
C LYS A 20 -10.38 8.53 -11.58
N ILE A 21 -10.52 7.21 -11.44
CA ILE A 21 -9.71 6.40 -10.52
C ILE A 21 -8.23 6.43 -10.90
N ILE A 22 -7.87 6.25 -12.17
CA ILE A 22 -6.45 6.33 -12.60
C ILE A 22 -5.86 7.71 -12.31
N SER A 23 -6.66 8.77 -12.45
CA SER A 23 -6.20 10.13 -12.19
C SER A 23 -6.04 10.46 -10.70
N ARG A 24 -6.90 9.89 -9.84
CA ARG A 24 -6.96 10.22 -8.40
C ARG A 24 -6.18 9.24 -7.53
N ASP A 25 -6.28 7.95 -7.84
CA ASP A 25 -5.95 6.85 -6.92
C ASP A 25 -4.73 6.06 -7.38
N MET A 26 -4.11 6.46 -8.50
CA MET A 26 -2.86 5.88 -8.94
C MET A 26 -1.67 6.54 -8.26
N TYR A 27 -0.82 5.72 -7.65
CA TYR A 27 0.45 6.12 -7.08
C TYR A 27 1.59 5.31 -7.72
N MET A 28 2.43 5.98 -8.51
CA MET A 28 3.50 5.34 -9.29
C MET A 28 2.98 4.19 -10.17
N ASN A 29 3.12 2.95 -9.72
CA ASN A 29 2.71 1.73 -10.42
C ASN A 29 1.51 1.03 -9.74
N ASP A 30 1.06 1.52 -8.59
CA ASP A 30 -0.03 0.93 -7.82
C ASP A 30 -1.32 1.75 -8.02
N ILE A 31 -2.46 1.07 -8.11
CA ILE A 31 -3.80 1.68 -8.08
C ILE A 31 -4.49 1.17 -6.82
N LEU A 32 -4.83 2.08 -5.91
CA LEU A 32 -5.54 1.73 -4.67
C LEU A 32 -6.91 2.39 -4.66
N SER A 33 -7.94 1.63 -5.04
CA SER A 33 -9.31 2.13 -5.12
C SER A 33 -10.29 1.15 -4.47
N GLY A 34 -11.46 1.67 -4.12
CA GLY A 34 -12.59 0.91 -3.62
C GLY A 34 -13.91 1.35 -4.24
N ALA A 35 -14.97 0.62 -3.92
CA ALA A 35 -16.34 0.96 -4.31
C ALA A 35 -17.31 0.63 -3.17
N THR A 36 -18.53 1.15 -3.24
CA THR A 36 -19.54 0.98 -2.18
C THR A 36 -20.28 -0.35 -2.22
N SER A 37 -20.13 -1.12 -3.30
CA SER A 37 -20.74 -2.44 -3.44
C SER A 37 -19.83 -3.40 -4.20
N LEU A 38 -20.03 -4.70 -3.99
CA LEU A 38 -19.26 -5.73 -4.71
C LEU A 38 -19.46 -5.62 -6.23
N THR A 39 -20.69 -5.38 -6.68
CA THR A 39 -21.02 -5.24 -8.12
C THR A 39 -20.31 -4.04 -8.74
N SER A 40 -20.33 -2.89 -8.07
CA SER A 40 -19.63 -1.70 -8.56
C SER A 40 -18.12 -1.89 -8.58
N ALA A 41 -17.56 -2.56 -7.57
CA ALA A 41 -16.13 -2.91 -7.53
C ALA A 41 -15.73 -3.87 -8.68
N LYS A 42 -16.56 -4.88 -8.99
CA LYS A 42 -16.33 -5.77 -10.15
C LYS A 42 -16.37 -5.01 -11.48
N SER A 43 -17.37 -4.14 -11.66
CA SER A 43 -17.47 -3.31 -12.87
C SER A 43 -16.23 -2.41 -13.00
N LEU A 44 -15.84 -1.75 -11.92
CA LEU A 44 -14.68 -0.87 -11.90
C LEU A 44 -13.39 -1.62 -12.24
N GLN A 45 -13.17 -2.81 -11.67
CA GLN A 45 -12.04 -3.67 -11.97
C GLN A 45 -11.97 -4.03 -13.46
N ALA A 46 -13.12 -4.40 -14.05
CA ALA A 46 -13.21 -4.73 -15.47
C ALA A 46 -12.93 -3.51 -16.36
N ASP A 47 -13.47 -2.34 -16.00
CA ASP A 47 -13.31 -1.11 -16.77
C ASP A 47 -11.88 -0.57 -16.70
N LEU A 48 -11.23 -0.64 -15.52
CA LEU A 48 -9.81 -0.34 -15.36
C LEU A 48 -8.94 -1.23 -16.25
N SER A 49 -9.21 -2.54 -16.24
CA SER A 49 -8.48 -3.50 -17.07
C SER A 49 -8.65 -3.21 -18.56
N LYS A 50 -9.88 -2.91 -19.01
CA LYS A 50 -10.18 -2.58 -20.40
C LYS A 50 -9.52 -1.26 -20.83
N LEU A 51 -9.62 -0.22 -20.02
CA LEU A 51 -9.04 1.09 -20.34
C LEU A 51 -7.52 0.99 -20.46
N LEU A 52 -6.86 0.33 -19.51
CA LEU A 52 -5.40 0.20 -19.52
C LEU A 52 -4.91 -0.69 -20.66
N ARG A 53 -5.60 -1.79 -20.97
CA ARG A 53 -5.27 -2.64 -22.13
C ARG A 53 -5.33 -1.87 -23.46
N ARG A 54 -6.15 -0.82 -23.59
CA ARG A 54 -6.15 0.03 -24.80
C ARG A 54 -4.87 0.83 -24.99
N GLY A 55 -4.12 1.07 -23.91
CA GLY A 55 -2.79 1.67 -23.95
C GLY A 55 -1.67 0.65 -23.84
N ASP A 56 -1.97 -0.64 -24.05
CA ASP A 56 -1.03 -1.76 -23.89
C ASP A 56 -0.45 -1.89 -22.47
N PHE A 57 -1.24 -1.46 -21.46
CA PHE A 57 -0.93 -1.64 -20.05
C PHE A 57 -1.75 -2.77 -19.48
N GLU A 58 -1.09 -3.80 -18.96
CA GLU A 58 -1.74 -4.92 -18.27
C GLU A 58 -1.65 -4.75 -16.75
N LEU A 59 -2.79 -4.86 -16.07
CA LEU A 59 -2.85 -4.86 -14.61
C LEU A 59 -2.55 -6.26 -14.07
N HIS A 60 -1.54 -6.34 -13.22
CA HIS A 60 -1.13 -7.57 -12.54
C HIS A 60 -1.30 -7.44 -11.02
N LYS A 61 -1.18 -8.56 -10.31
CA LYS A 61 -1.15 -8.60 -8.83
C LYS A 61 -2.40 -7.99 -8.18
N TRP A 62 -3.57 -8.43 -8.62
CA TRP A 62 -4.82 -8.03 -8.00
C TRP A 62 -4.90 -8.51 -6.56
N VAL A 63 -5.19 -7.59 -5.64
CA VAL A 63 -5.40 -7.87 -4.23
C VAL A 63 -6.67 -7.17 -3.78
N SER A 64 -7.45 -7.82 -2.92
CA SER A 64 -8.75 -7.34 -2.47
C SER A 64 -9.04 -7.74 -1.04
N ASN A 65 -9.75 -6.88 -0.30
CA ASN A 65 -10.33 -7.22 1.00
C ASN A 65 -11.53 -8.17 0.90
N HIS A 66 -12.11 -8.31 -0.29
CA HIS A 66 -13.23 -9.20 -0.58
C HIS A 66 -12.80 -10.29 -1.57
N PRO A 67 -12.69 -11.57 -1.16
CA PRO A 67 -12.17 -12.67 -2.00
C PRO A 67 -12.90 -12.85 -3.32
N THR A 68 -14.23 -12.63 -3.36
CA THR A 68 -15.02 -12.80 -4.59
C THR A 68 -14.68 -11.82 -5.71
N LEU A 69 -13.92 -10.74 -5.42
CA LEU A 69 -13.34 -9.85 -6.44
C LEU A 69 -12.14 -10.47 -7.16
N LEU A 70 -11.58 -11.57 -6.64
CA LEU A 70 -10.41 -12.24 -7.23
C LEU A 70 -10.80 -13.51 -8.00
N ASN A 71 -12.01 -14.04 -7.80
CA ASN A 71 -12.49 -15.27 -8.44
C ASN A 71 -12.45 -15.23 -9.98
N ASP A 72 -12.72 -14.06 -10.56
CA ASP A 72 -12.82 -13.87 -12.01
C ASP A 72 -11.47 -13.53 -12.66
N ILE A 73 -10.39 -13.46 -11.86
CA ILE A 73 -9.05 -13.11 -12.31
C ILE A 73 -8.19 -14.36 -12.26
N SER A 74 -7.54 -14.70 -13.39
CA SER A 74 -6.49 -15.72 -13.44
C SER A 74 -5.28 -15.24 -12.61
N THR A 75 -5.32 -15.48 -11.29
CA THR A 75 -4.36 -14.97 -10.30
C THR A 75 -3.10 -15.82 -10.21
N SER A 76 -2.87 -16.73 -11.16
CA SER A 76 -1.94 -17.86 -11.04
C SER A 76 -0.44 -17.54 -11.06
N GLU A 77 0.00 -16.29 -11.17
CA GLU A 77 1.43 -16.02 -11.42
C GLU A 77 2.16 -15.11 -10.42
N TYR A 78 1.50 -14.44 -9.47
CA TYR A 78 2.21 -13.43 -8.66
C TYR A 78 1.74 -13.35 -7.20
N SER A 79 2.16 -14.30 -6.37
CA SER A 79 2.10 -14.18 -4.92
C SER A 79 3.39 -13.52 -4.38
N PHE A 80 3.29 -12.26 -3.97
CA PHE A 80 4.28 -11.63 -3.07
C PHE A 80 3.80 -11.70 -1.61
N GLU A 81 3.09 -12.78 -1.29
CA GLU A 81 2.57 -13.01 0.06
C GLU A 81 3.72 -13.40 0.97
N ASP A 82 3.91 -12.65 2.06
CA ASP A 82 4.49 -13.24 3.25
C ASP A 82 3.42 -14.21 3.78
N THR A 83 3.47 -15.46 3.30
CA THR A 83 2.46 -16.51 3.50
C THR A 83 2.21 -16.83 4.98
N GLN A 84 3.11 -16.38 5.87
CA GLN A 84 2.92 -16.51 7.31
C GLN A 84 1.94 -15.48 7.91
N LEU A 85 1.72 -14.34 7.24
CA LEU A 85 0.99 -13.20 7.81
C LEU A 85 -0.21 -12.72 6.98
N ASN A 86 -0.46 -13.33 5.80
CA ASN A 86 -1.50 -12.91 4.86
C ASN A 86 -1.43 -11.39 4.56
N THR A 87 -0.22 -10.86 4.46
CA THR A 87 0.04 -9.45 4.16
C THR A 87 0.62 -9.27 2.77
N VAL A 88 0.19 -8.21 2.10
CA VAL A 88 0.79 -7.72 0.85
C VAL A 88 1.47 -6.39 1.08
N LYS A 89 2.49 -6.07 0.28
CA LYS A 89 3.12 -4.74 0.33
C LYS A 89 2.38 -3.80 -0.61
N SER A 90 1.90 -2.67 -0.09
CA SER A 90 1.24 -1.61 -0.87
C SER A 90 1.72 -0.24 -0.39
N LEU A 91 2.09 0.65 -1.31
CA LEU A 91 2.69 1.97 -1.01
C LEU A 91 3.94 1.90 -0.11
N GLY A 92 4.64 0.76 -0.11
CA GLY A 92 5.78 0.51 0.77
C GLY A 92 5.41 0.10 2.20
N MET A 93 4.13 0.04 2.53
CA MET A 93 3.57 -0.43 3.80
C MET A 93 3.05 -1.86 3.68
N LEU A 94 2.79 -2.53 4.81
CA LEU A 94 2.15 -3.84 4.80
C LEU A 94 0.64 -3.67 4.94
N TRP A 95 -0.14 -4.30 4.08
CA TRP A 95 -1.60 -4.30 4.13
C TRP A 95 -2.09 -5.72 4.34
N LYS A 96 -3.04 -5.90 5.26
CA LYS A 96 -3.81 -7.12 5.42
C LYS A 96 -5.13 -6.92 4.67
N PRO A 97 -5.33 -7.58 3.52
CA PRO A 97 -6.49 -7.29 2.69
C PRO A 97 -7.80 -7.61 3.40
N GLN A 98 -8.00 -8.84 3.88
CA GLN A 98 -9.28 -9.26 4.45
C GLN A 98 -9.82 -8.35 5.57
N PRO A 99 -9.04 -7.98 6.61
CA PRO A 99 -9.52 -7.05 7.64
C PRO A 99 -9.43 -5.57 7.24
N ASP A 100 -8.90 -5.28 6.05
CA ASP A 100 -8.58 -3.94 5.53
C ASP A 100 -7.72 -3.10 6.50
N GLN A 101 -6.56 -3.64 6.88
CA GLN A 101 -5.68 -3.02 7.87
C GLN A 101 -4.29 -2.76 7.31
N LEU A 102 -3.85 -1.50 7.39
CA LEU A 102 -2.43 -1.16 7.24
C LEU A 102 -1.68 -1.56 8.51
N THR A 103 -0.53 -2.18 8.33
CA THR A 103 0.27 -2.77 9.39
C THR A 103 1.75 -2.42 9.23
N PHE A 104 2.48 -2.51 10.34
CA PHE A 104 3.92 -2.26 10.40
C PHE A 104 4.60 -3.47 11.02
N LYS A 105 5.71 -3.92 10.41
CA LYS A 105 6.54 -4.97 10.99
C LYS A 105 7.53 -4.35 11.95
N VAL A 106 7.25 -4.47 13.24
CA VAL A 106 8.14 -3.99 14.30
C VAL A 106 8.95 -5.17 14.84
N SER A 107 10.26 -5.13 14.64
CA SER A 107 11.19 -6.09 15.24
C SER A 107 12.17 -5.33 16.13
N VAL A 108 11.92 -5.39 17.44
CA VAL A 108 12.80 -4.81 18.45
C VAL A 108 13.74 -5.90 18.93
N LYS A 109 15.04 -5.73 18.68
CA LYS A 109 16.05 -6.58 19.30
C LYS A 109 16.17 -6.17 20.77
N LYS A 110 15.68 -7.03 21.67
CA LYS A 110 15.90 -6.86 23.11
C LYS A 110 17.39 -7.08 23.39
N LYS A 111 18.04 -6.05 23.92
CA LYS A 111 19.45 -6.07 24.28
C LYS A 111 19.59 -5.31 25.59
N ASN A 112 20.43 -5.81 26.49
CA ASN A 112 20.63 -5.22 27.81
C ASN A 112 21.24 -3.81 27.74
N SER A 113 21.98 -3.52 26.67
CA SER A 113 22.50 -2.19 26.37
C SER A 113 22.29 -1.87 24.89
N LEU A 114 21.73 -0.69 24.63
CA LEU A 114 21.52 -0.15 23.28
C LEU A 114 22.26 1.18 23.17
N THR A 115 23.02 1.33 22.09
CA THR A 115 23.62 2.61 21.71
C THR A 115 22.57 3.54 21.10
N LYS A 116 22.81 4.84 21.19
CA LYS A 116 22.04 5.88 20.50
C LYS A 116 21.82 5.58 19.01
N ARG A 117 22.85 5.06 18.33
CA ARG A 117 22.80 4.67 16.91
C ARG A 117 21.89 3.46 16.68
N GLU A 118 21.92 2.46 17.57
CA GLU A 118 21.02 1.29 17.48
C GLU A 118 19.55 1.69 17.67
N VAL A 119 19.25 2.57 18.63
CA VAL A 119 17.89 3.08 18.84
C VAL A 119 17.39 3.83 17.59
N LEU A 120 18.18 4.77 17.06
CA LEU A 120 17.84 5.48 15.83
C LEU A 120 17.68 4.53 14.64
N SER A 121 18.53 3.51 14.53
CA SER A 121 18.39 2.49 13.48
C SER A 121 17.09 1.70 13.61
N GLN A 122 16.62 1.41 14.83
CA GLN A 122 15.31 0.76 15.02
C GLN A 122 14.15 1.69 14.67
N ILE A 123 14.21 2.98 15.07
CA ILE A 123 13.20 3.97 14.71
C ILE A 123 13.14 4.15 13.18
N ALA A 124 14.29 4.22 12.49
CA ALA A 124 14.36 4.39 11.05
C ALA A 124 13.77 3.22 10.25
N ARG A 125 13.60 2.03 10.86
CA ARG A 125 12.92 0.89 10.23
C ARG A 125 11.40 1.07 10.16
N LEU A 126 10.84 1.97 10.98
CA LEU A 126 9.42 2.33 10.93
C LEU A 126 9.21 3.26 9.73
N TYR A 127 9.10 2.67 8.54
CA TYR A 127 8.78 3.39 7.31
C TYR A 127 7.31 3.79 7.32
N ASP A 128 7.04 5.10 7.37
CA ASP A 128 5.69 5.68 7.45
C ASP A 128 5.49 6.78 6.39
N PRO A 129 5.26 6.41 5.13
CA PRO A 129 5.13 7.37 4.04
C PRO A 129 3.86 8.23 4.16
N LEU A 130 2.85 7.74 4.88
CA LEU A 130 1.56 8.42 5.07
C LEU A 130 1.50 9.23 6.37
N GLY A 131 2.50 9.14 7.24
CA GLY A 131 2.53 9.83 8.53
C GLY A 131 1.56 9.29 9.58
N ILE A 132 1.00 8.10 9.38
CA ILE A 132 -0.05 7.49 10.23
C ILE A 132 0.47 7.26 11.66
N ILE A 133 1.72 6.82 11.80
CA ILE A 133 2.38 6.58 13.09
C ILE A 133 3.37 7.70 13.44
N GLY A 134 3.23 8.88 12.81
CA GLY A 134 4.11 10.02 13.00
C GLY A 134 4.26 10.44 14.46
N THR A 135 3.17 10.39 15.24
CA THR A 135 3.20 10.69 16.69
C THR A 135 4.00 9.67 17.49
N VAL A 136 3.95 8.39 17.11
CA VAL A 136 4.74 7.31 17.73
C VAL A 136 6.22 7.50 17.41
N ILE A 137 6.55 7.77 16.14
CA ILE A 137 7.92 8.04 15.69
C ILE A 137 8.48 9.29 16.39
N ALA A 138 7.68 10.36 16.52
CA ALA A 138 8.08 11.58 17.22
C ALA A 138 8.34 11.32 18.70
N LYS A 139 7.47 10.59 19.39
CA LYS A 139 7.69 10.18 20.80
C LYS A 139 8.98 9.36 20.95
N ALA A 140 9.23 8.41 20.06
CA ALA A 140 10.46 7.61 20.09
C ALA A 140 11.72 8.48 19.90
N LYS A 141 11.69 9.45 18.98
CA LYS A 141 12.77 10.43 18.78
C LYS A 141 12.95 11.35 20.00
N ASN A 142 11.86 11.75 20.65
CA ASN A 142 11.92 12.60 21.85
C ASN A 142 12.50 11.86 23.07
N ILE A 143 12.20 10.58 23.24
CA ILE A 143 12.85 9.73 24.26
C ILE A 143 14.37 9.68 24.02
N TYR A 144 14.79 9.58 22.77
CA TYR A 144 16.20 9.64 22.37
C TYR A 144 16.85 11.03 22.61
N ALA A 145 16.10 12.12 22.43
CA ALA A 145 16.62 13.49 22.53
C ALA A 145 16.85 13.95 23.98
N LYS A 146 16.30 13.24 24.98
CA LYS A 146 16.62 13.49 26.38
C LYS A 146 18.01 12.93 26.72
N PRO A 147 18.82 13.62 27.54
CA PRO A 147 20.04 13.02 28.07
C PRO A 147 19.66 11.75 28.83
N LEU A 148 20.34 10.64 28.53
CA LEU A 148 20.31 9.45 29.37
C LEU A 148 21.02 9.84 30.67
N VAL A 149 20.27 10.40 31.62
CA VAL A 149 20.79 10.66 32.96
C VAL A 149 20.99 9.27 33.55
N THR A 150 22.26 8.88 33.67
CA THR A 150 22.67 7.79 34.54
C THR A 150 22.47 8.29 35.96
N GLU A 151 21.35 7.93 36.58
CA GLU A 151 21.24 7.99 38.03
C GLU A 151 22.19 6.93 38.60
N THR A 152 23.32 7.40 39.12
CA THR A 152 24.20 6.71 40.08
C THR A 152 23.79 7.10 41.48
#